data_AF-A0A371HGY2-F1
#
_entry.id   AF-A0A371HGY2-F1
#
_cell.length_a   1.000
_cell.length_b   1.000
_cell.length_c   1.000
_cell.angle_alpha   90.00
_cell.angle_beta   90.00
_cell.angle_gamma   90.00
#
_symmetry.space_group_name_H-M   'P 1'
#
loop_
_entity.id
_entity.type
_entity.pdbx_description
1 polymer ?
#
loop_
_entity_poly.entity_id
_entity_poly.type
_entity_poly.pdbx_seq_one_letter_code
_entity_poly.pdbx_strand_id
1 'polypeptide(L)'
;MASRTYKEKIRSDAKYYVWDDPYLWRLCNDKIIRRCIPDTEIKSVLHFCHSAPRGGHYGSSRTARKVLDCGLYWPSIFRDAHQFVSTCDRCQKAGMALNQRHEMPQQPILFCEISWGHSQSPMVIHILLAVDYVSRWVEAVATRTNDAKVVVDFLKFGVPKEFISDQGSHFCNRAMASLLQKYGVAHRIATAYHPQTNGQAEVFNREIKQTLQKMTNPNRKD
;
A
#
# COMPACT_ATOMS: atom_id res chain seq x y z
N MET A 1 -32.14 4.14 35.87
CA MET A 1 -32.84 3.50 34.72
C MET A 1 -32.36 4.14 33.43
N ALA A 2 -32.22 3.39 32.33
CA ALA A 2 -31.88 3.98 31.03
C ALA A 2 -33.01 4.91 30.52
N SER A 3 -32.65 6.03 29.88
CA SER A 3 -33.61 7.01 29.38
C SER A 3 -34.53 6.42 28.31
N ARG A 4 -35.70 7.04 28.12
CA ARG A 4 -36.65 6.65 27.07
C ARG A 4 -36.01 6.67 25.67
N THR A 5 -35.28 7.75 25.37
CA THR A 5 -34.53 7.93 24.13
C THR A 5 -33.46 6.86 23.90
N TYR A 6 -32.78 6.38 24.96
CA TYR A 6 -31.80 5.29 24.86
C TYR A 6 -32.45 3.95 24.50
N LYS A 7 -33.62 3.65 25.10
CA LYS A 7 -34.40 2.43 24.78
C LYS A 7 -34.93 2.45 23.35
N GLU A 8 -35.41 3.59 22.89
CA GLU A 8 -35.88 3.80 21.51
C GLU A 8 -34.73 3.64 20.50
N LYS A 9 -33.53 4.17 20.82
CA LYS A 9 -32.32 3.96 20.02
C LYS A 9 -31.96 2.47 19.90
N ILE A 10 -31.89 1.73 21.02
CA ILE A 10 -31.57 0.29 20.99
C ILE A 10 -32.56 -0.47 20.11
N ARG A 11 -33.86 -0.18 20.18
CA ARG A 11 -34.87 -0.82 19.32
C ARG A 11 -34.65 -0.51 17.84
N SER A 12 -34.26 0.73 17.49
CA SER A 12 -33.92 1.09 16.11
C SER A 12 -32.64 0.42 15.62
N ASP A 13 -31.62 0.28 16.48
CA ASP A 13 -30.34 -0.31 16.11
C ASP A 13 -30.42 -1.85 16.01
N ALA A 14 -31.25 -2.50 16.85
CA ALA A 14 -31.40 -3.95 16.91
C ALA A 14 -31.77 -4.62 15.57
N LYS A 15 -32.48 -3.92 14.67
CA LYS A 15 -32.83 -4.43 13.32
C LYS A 15 -31.63 -4.71 12.42
N TYR A 16 -30.44 -4.23 12.77
CA TYR A 16 -29.18 -4.50 12.07
C TYR A 16 -28.38 -5.65 12.69
N TYR A 17 -28.88 -6.27 13.75
CA TYR A 17 -28.19 -7.34 14.47
C TYR A 17 -28.98 -8.65 14.41
N VAL A 18 -28.25 -9.76 14.35
CA VAL A 18 -28.79 -11.12 14.40
C VAL A 18 -28.09 -11.85 15.52
N TRP A 19 -28.85 -12.47 16.42
CA TRP A 19 -28.30 -13.36 17.45
C TRP A 19 -28.38 -14.80 16.96
N ASP A 20 -27.24 -15.48 16.93
CA ASP A 20 -27.07 -16.86 16.52
C ASP A 20 -26.08 -17.52 17.49
N ASP A 21 -26.62 -18.20 18.49
CA ASP A 21 -25.91 -18.53 19.74
C ASP A 21 -24.60 -19.33 19.50
N PRO A 22 -23.46 -18.94 20.12
CA PRO A 22 -23.26 -17.90 21.13
C PRO A 22 -22.84 -16.53 20.56
N TYR A 23 -23.09 -16.26 19.28
CA TYR A 23 -22.53 -15.12 18.56
C TYR A 23 -23.57 -14.06 18.18
N LEU A 24 -23.20 -12.81 18.42
CA LEU A 24 -23.91 -11.65 17.86
C LEU A 24 -23.31 -11.31 16.49
N TRP A 25 -24.15 -11.16 15.47
CA TRP A 25 -23.78 -10.74 14.13
C TRP A 25 -24.40 -9.39 13.80
N ARG A 26 -23.79 -8.65 12.86
CA ARG A 26 -24.28 -7.33 12.44
C ARG A 26 -24.21 -7.16 10.93
N LEU A 27 -25.34 -6.79 10.33
CA LEU A 27 -25.42 -6.33 8.95
C LEU A 27 -24.81 -4.93 8.85
N CYS A 28 -23.72 -4.81 8.11
CA CYS A 28 -23.01 -3.54 7.91
C CYS A 28 -23.55 -2.78 6.68
N ASN A 29 -23.17 -1.51 6.55
CA ASN A 29 -23.66 -0.62 5.47
C ASN A 29 -23.28 -1.12 4.07
N ASP A 30 -22.15 -1.83 3.96
CA ASP A 30 -21.64 -2.51 2.77
C ASP A 30 -22.34 -3.87 2.49
N LYS A 31 -23.45 -4.15 3.18
CA LYS A 31 -24.26 -5.37 3.09
C LYS A 31 -23.55 -6.66 3.52
N ILE A 32 -22.34 -6.56 4.06
CA ILE A 32 -21.61 -7.71 4.63
C ILE A 32 -22.04 -7.90 6.08
N ILE A 33 -22.34 -9.14 6.44
CA ILE A 33 -22.62 -9.56 7.82
C ILE A 33 -21.28 -9.84 8.51
N ARG A 34 -21.08 -9.27 9.71
CA ARG A 34 -19.84 -9.41 10.50
C ARG A 34 -20.12 -9.87 11.91
N ARG A 35 -19.25 -10.73 12.46
CA ARG A 35 -19.33 -11.19 13.86
C ARG A 35 -18.95 -10.04 14.78
N CYS A 36 -19.80 -9.75 15.75
CA CYS A 36 -19.49 -8.81 16.81
C CYS A 36 -18.48 -9.44 17.78
N ILE A 37 -17.44 -8.69 18.12
CA ILE A 37 -16.38 -9.11 19.03
C ILE A 37 -16.64 -8.52 20.43
N PRO A 38 -16.59 -9.33 21.51
CA PRO A 38 -16.70 -8.82 22.87
C PRO A 38 -15.44 -8.05 23.30
N ASP A 39 -15.58 -7.11 24.21
CA ASP A 39 -14.49 -6.21 24.66
C ASP A 39 -13.23 -6.94 25.15
N THR A 40 -13.41 -8.15 25.69
CA THR A 40 -12.33 -9.05 26.14
C THR A 40 -11.44 -9.54 24.99
N GLU A 41 -11.99 -9.74 23.79
CA GLU A 41 -11.29 -10.24 22.61
C GLU A 41 -10.65 -9.12 21.76
N ILE A 42 -11.12 -7.87 21.89
CA ILE A 42 -10.66 -6.72 21.07
C ILE A 42 -9.13 -6.60 21.03
N LYS A 43 -8.45 -6.70 22.18
CA LYS A 43 -6.99 -6.58 22.26
C LYS A 43 -6.28 -7.70 21.48
N SER A 44 -6.78 -8.93 21.58
CA SER A 44 -6.24 -10.10 20.87
C SER A 44 -6.44 -9.98 19.36
N VAL A 45 -7.62 -9.51 18.92
CA VAL A 45 -7.92 -9.24 17.51
C VAL A 45 -7.03 -8.14 16.95
N LEU A 46 -6.88 -7.01 17.65
CA LEU A 46 -5.99 -5.92 17.23
C LEU A 46 -4.54 -6.36 17.16
N HIS A 47 -4.06 -7.13 18.14
CA HIS A 47 -2.73 -7.74 18.12
C HIS A 47 -2.53 -8.67 16.92
N PHE A 48 -3.50 -9.53 16.60
CA PHE A 48 -3.43 -10.39 15.41
C PHE A 48 -3.45 -9.58 14.10
N CYS A 49 -4.30 -8.55 14.01
CA CYS A 49 -4.41 -7.73 12.82
C CYS A 49 -3.18 -6.83 12.59
N HIS A 50 -2.45 -6.43 13.63
CA HIS A 50 -1.32 -5.50 13.56
C HIS A 50 0.07 -6.13 13.77
N SER A 51 0.25 -6.94 14.82
CA SER A 51 1.57 -7.44 15.29
C SER A 51 1.95 -8.85 14.81
N ALA A 52 0.98 -9.65 14.36
CA ALA A 52 1.28 -11.00 13.82
C ALA A 52 2.16 -10.92 12.54
N PRO A 53 2.74 -12.03 12.06
CA PRO A 53 3.53 -12.03 10.81
C PRO A 53 2.77 -11.51 9.57
N ARG A 54 1.44 -11.74 9.51
CA ARG A 54 0.54 -11.15 8.49
C ARG A 54 0.04 -9.74 8.84
N GLY A 55 0.42 -9.23 10.01
CA GLY A 55 -0.02 -7.96 10.62
C GLY A 55 0.66 -6.73 10.04
N GLY A 56 1.93 -6.86 9.64
CA GLY A 56 2.67 -5.85 8.90
C GLY A 56 2.94 -4.52 9.63
N HIS A 57 2.57 -4.39 10.91
CA HIS A 57 2.66 -3.14 11.68
C HIS A 57 2.02 -1.92 10.97
N TYR A 58 0.95 -2.15 10.19
CA TYR A 58 0.28 -1.09 9.45
C TYR A 58 -0.32 -0.01 10.38
N GLY A 59 -0.45 1.21 9.85
CA GLY A 59 -1.11 2.31 10.55
C GLY A 59 -2.57 2.00 10.92
N SER A 60 -3.06 2.69 11.96
CA SER A 60 -4.36 2.48 12.62
C SER A 60 -5.54 2.25 11.67
N SER A 61 -5.70 3.07 10.64
CA SER A 61 -6.77 2.94 9.64
C SER A 61 -6.71 1.63 8.84
N ARG A 62 -5.50 1.14 8.50
CA ARG A 62 -5.33 -0.17 7.83
C ARG A 62 -5.55 -1.32 8.79
N THR A 63 -5.11 -1.23 10.04
CA THR A 63 -5.44 -2.22 11.07
C THR A 63 -6.96 -2.33 11.27
N ALA A 64 -7.65 -1.19 11.38
CA ALA A 64 -9.11 -1.14 11.49
C ALA A 64 -9.83 -1.71 10.25
N ARG A 65 -9.33 -1.41 9.04
CA ARG A 65 -9.88 -1.98 7.80
C ARG A 65 -9.72 -3.50 7.77
N LYS A 66 -8.53 -4.01 8.10
CA LYS A 66 -8.24 -5.44 8.13
C LYS A 66 -9.12 -6.22 9.12
N VAL A 67 -9.49 -5.63 10.27
CA VAL A 67 -10.48 -6.22 11.19
C VAL A 67 -11.83 -6.44 10.48
N LEU A 68 -12.31 -5.44 9.74
CA LEU A 68 -13.55 -5.54 8.96
C LEU A 68 -13.43 -6.56 7.81
N ASP A 69 -12.26 -6.64 7.17
CA ASP A 69 -11.98 -7.60 6.09
C ASP A 69 -11.90 -9.05 6.62
N CYS A 70 -11.49 -9.25 7.88
CA CYS A 70 -11.59 -10.52 8.60
C CYS A 70 -13.04 -10.87 9.04
N GLY A 71 -14.05 -10.09 8.64
CA GLY A 71 -15.45 -10.34 8.99
C GLY A 71 -15.82 -9.99 10.44
N LEU A 72 -14.98 -9.20 11.13
CA LEU A 72 -15.15 -8.87 12.54
C LEU A 72 -15.66 -7.43 12.73
N TYR A 73 -16.42 -7.17 13.79
CA TYR A 73 -17.01 -5.87 14.05
C TYR A 73 -17.10 -5.51 15.56
N TRP A 74 -16.93 -4.23 15.87
CA TRP A 74 -17.45 -3.57 17.07
C TRP A 74 -17.61 -2.06 16.79
N PRO A 75 -18.35 -1.28 17.61
CA PRO A 75 -18.63 0.13 17.28
C PRO A 75 -17.41 1.05 17.19
N SER A 76 -16.32 0.72 17.87
CA SER A 76 -15.17 1.62 18.08
C SER A 76 -13.86 1.19 17.43
N ILE A 77 -13.89 0.24 16.48
CA ILE A 77 -12.70 -0.34 15.81
C ILE A 77 -11.63 0.70 15.47
N PHE A 78 -11.99 1.81 14.80
CA PHE A 78 -11.04 2.82 14.37
C PHE A 78 -10.36 3.55 15.54
N ARG A 79 -11.10 3.88 16.60
CA ARG A 79 -10.58 4.53 17.80
C ARG A 79 -9.68 3.58 18.57
N ASP A 80 -10.12 2.34 18.77
CA ASP A 80 -9.39 1.37 19.58
C ASP A 80 -8.14 0.86 18.83
N ALA A 81 -8.20 0.73 17.50
CA ALA A 81 -7.03 0.49 16.65
C ALA A 81 -6.04 1.67 16.67
N HIS A 82 -6.52 2.92 16.67
CA HIS A 82 -5.65 4.10 16.86
C HIS A 82 -4.93 4.05 18.20
N GLN A 83 -5.66 3.82 19.29
CA GLN A 83 -5.08 3.68 20.62
C GLN A 83 -4.05 2.54 20.68
N PHE A 84 -4.38 1.36 20.15
CA PHE A 84 -3.47 0.21 20.11
C PHE A 84 -2.18 0.50 19.34
N VAL A 85 -2.26 1.08 18.14
CA VAL A 85 -1.08 1.43 17.33
C VAL A 85 -0.26 2.56 17.98
N SER A 86 -0.90 3.51 18.67
CA SER A 86 -0.21 4.56 19.43
C SER A 86 0.64 3.98 20.59
N THR A 87 0.24 2.84 21.15
CA THR A 87 1.00 2.12 22.20
C THR A 87 2.03 1.12 21.66
N CYS A 88 2.19 0.97 20.34
CA CYS A 88 3.12 -0.01 19.77
C CYS A 88 4.54 0.55 19.65
N ASP A 89 5.45 0.15 20.55
CA ASP A 89 6.87 0.54 20.55
C ASP A 89 7.55 0.49 19.18
N ARG A 90 7.28 -0.55 18.38
CA ARG A 90 7.88 -0.71 17.04
C ARG A 90 7.42 0.39 16.10
N CYS A 91 6.13 0.73 16.13
CA CYS A 91 5.56 1.81 15.33
C CYS A 91 5.97 3.19 15.86
N GLN A 92 6.05 3.39 17.18
CA GLN A 92 6.48 4.66 17.76
C GLN A 92 7.96 4.94 17.46
N LYS A 93 8.85 3.95 17.61
CA LYS A 93 10.28 4.08 17.26
C LYS A 93 10.50 4.32 15.76
N ALA A 94 9.67 3.73 14.90
CA ALA A 94 9.69 4.00 13.46
C ALA A 94 9.09 5.39 13.10
N GLY A 95 8.05 5.82 13.81
CA GLY A 95 7.34 7.09 13.57
C GLY A 95 8.11 8.32 14.06
N MET A 96 8.89 8.20 15.14
CA MET A 96 9.72 9.29 15.68
C MET A 96 10.81 9.79 14.71
N ALA A 97 11.08 9.07 13.62
CA ALA A 97 11.97 9.52 12.55
C ALA A 97 11.35 10.58 11.62
N LEU A 98 10.02 10.79 11.67
CA LEU A 98 9.27 11.65 10.74
C LEU A 98 8.45 12.69 11.49
N ASN A 99 9.10 13.81 11.83
CA ASN A 99 8.40 15.01 12.29
C ASN A 99 7.43 15.54 11.20
N GLN A 100 6.34 16.17 11.63
CA GLN A 100 5.24 16.68 10.78
C GLN A 100 5.69 17.64 9.65
N ARG A 101 6.88 18.24 9.76
CA ARG A 101 7.51 19.05 8.70
C ARG A 101 8.01 18.22 7.49
N HIS A 102 7.93 16.90 7.57
CA HIS A 102 8.22 15.95 6.48
C HIS A 102 6.95 15.21 6.00
N GLU A 103 5.74 15.68 6.32
CA GLU A 103 4.51 15.14 5.71
C GLU A 103 4.49 15.47 4.21
N MET A 104 4.82 14.48 3.38
CA MET A 104 4.78 14.58 1.93
C MET A 104 3.34 14.54 1.39
N PRO A 105 3.07 15.14 0.21
CA PRO A 105 1.74 15.15 -0.38
C PRO A 105 1.16 13.75 -0.57
N GLN A 106 -0.11 13.57 -0.17
CA GLN A 106 -0.89 12.35 -0.37
C GLN A 106 -1.32 12.19 -1.84
N GLN A 107 -0.36 12.02 -2.76
CA GLN A 107 -0.61 11.76 -4.18
C GLN A 107 0.17 10.52 -4.65
N PRO A 108 -0.41 9.69 -5.55
CA PRO A 108 0.32 8.59 -6.14
C PRO A 108 1.39 9.15 -7.08
N ILE A 109 2.63 9.03 -6.61
CA ILE A 109 3.87 9.38 -7.29
C ILE A 109 4.46 8.06 -7.82
N LEU A 110 4.51 7.94 -9.14
CA LEU A 110 5.02 6.75 -9.81
C LEU A 110 6.49 6.98 -10.21
N PHE A 111 7.43 6.19 -9.67
CA PHE A 111 8.85 6.23 -10.04
C PHE A 111 9.27 4.99 -10.84
N CYS A 112 10.11 5.16 -11.87
CA CYS A 112 10.56 4.09 -12.76
C CYS A 112 12.03 4.24 -13.22
N GLU A 113 12.90 3.27 -12.89
CA GLU A 113 13.73 2.48 -13.84
C GLU A 113 14.51 1.37 -13.11
N ILE A 114 14.66 0.19 -13.73
CA ILE A 114 15.86 -0.65 -13.61
C ILE A 114 16.31 -1.10 -15.01
N SER A 115 17.36 -0.46 -15.52
CA SER A 115 18.15 -1.04 -16.61
C SER A 115 19.12 -2.12 -16.08
N TRP A 116 19.16 -3.27 -16.75
CA TRP A 116 20.17 -4.31 -16.53
C TRP A 116 21.03 -4.49 -17.79
N GLY A 117 22.30 -4.15 -17.67
CA GLY A 117 23.31 -4.53 -18.64
C GLY A 117 24.59 -4.94 -17.91
N HIS A 118 24.99 -6.20 -18.05
CA HIS A 118 26.32 -6.55 -18.58
C HIS A 118 26.47 -8.07 -18.83
N SER A 119 27.15 -8.39 -19.94
CA SER A 119 27.83 -9.66 -20.25
C SER A 119 27.01 -10.94 -20.52
N GLN A 120 27.09 -11.41 -21.77
CA GLN A 120 26.88 -12.81 -22.22
C GLN A 120 25.46 -13.42 -22.22
N SER A 121 24.42 -12.64 -22.57
CA SER A 121 23.19 -13.23 -23.13
C SER A 121 22.57 -12.30 -24.19
N PRO A 122 22.07 -12.80 -25.33
CA PRO A 122 21.62 -11.97 -26.46
C PRO A 122 20.26 -11.28 -26.25
N MET A 123 19.73 -11.25 -25.03
CA MET A 123 18.48 -10.58 -24.69
C MET A 123 18.69 -9.62 -23.52
N VAL A 124 18.82 -8.33 -23.84
CA VAL A 124 18.69 -7.26 -22.83
C VAL A 124 17.22 -7.20 -22.41
N ILE A 125 16.97 -7.42 -21.13
CA ILE A 125 15.65 -7.33 -20.51
C ILE A 125 15.67 -6.13 -19.58
N HIS A 126 14.91 -5.10 -19.94
CA HIS A 126 14.63 -3.95 -19.09
C HIS A 126 13.54 -4.35 -18.11
N ILE A 127 13.57 -3.83 -16.88
CA ILE A 127 12.45 -4.02 -15.94
C ILE A 127 11.87 -2.64 -15.65
N LEU A 128 10.68 -2.40 -16.21
CA LEU A 128 9.85 -1.27 -15.82
C LEU A 128 9.26 -1.59 -14.46
N LEU A 129 9.71 -0.85 -13.46
CA LEU A 129 9.15 -0.89 -12.11
C LEU A 129 8.25 0.32 -11.92
N ALA A 130 7.07 0.13 -11.34
CA ALA A 130 6.36 1.20 -10.65
C ALA A 130 6.15 0.81 -9.20
N VAL A 131 6.39 1.77 -8.32
CA VAL A 131 6.09 1.67 -6.90
C VAL A 131 5.04 2.72 -6.58
N ASP A 132 3.86 2.31 -6.10
CA ASP A 132 2.94 3.26 -5.49
C ASP A 132 3.47 3.62 -4.10
N TYR A 133 3.90 4.87 -3.96
CA TYR A 133 4.58 5.40 -2.78
C TYR A 133 3.74 5.30 -1.48
N VAL A 134 2.41 5.24 -1.59
CA VAL A 134 1.49 5.22 -0.43
C VAL A 134 1.13 3.80 0.01
N SER A 135 0.76 2.92 -0.92
CA SER A 135 0.44 1.51 -0.61
C SER A 135 1.69 0.65 -0.41
N ARG A 136 2.83 1.05 -1.00
CA ARG A 136 4.00 0.20 -1.31
C ARG A 136 3.66 -0.97 -2.24
N TRP A 137 2.61 -0.82 -3.05
CA TRP A 137 2.36 -1.74 -4.16
C TRP A 137 3.48 -1.60 -5.19
N VAL A 138 3.94 -2.73 -5.71
CA VAL A 138 5.03 -2.79 -6.69
C VAL A 138 4.55 -3.59 -7.88
N GLU A 139 4.65 -3.00 -9.06
CA GLU A 139 4.36 -3.67 -10.33
C GLU A 139 5.61 -3.64 -11.19
N ALA A 140 6.05 -4.82 -11.65
CA ALA A 140 7.29 -5.02 -12.38
C ALA A 140 7.00 -5.75 -13.68
N VAL A 141 7.31 -5.12 -14.82
CA VAL A 141 7.16 -5.74 -16.15
C VAL A 141 8.52 -5.83 -16.83
N ALA A 142 8.88 -7.05 -17.22
CA ALA A 142 10.08 -7.35 -17.98
C ALA A 142 9.85 -7.10 -19.47
N THR A 143 10.63 -6.22 -20.09
CA THR A 143 10.41 -5.72 -21.45
C THR A 143 11.71 -5.80 -22.26
N ARG A 144 11.61 -6.10 -23.56
CA ARG A 144 12.80 -6.14 -24.45
C ARG A 144 13.26 -4.75 -24.88
N THR A 145 12.39 -3.75 -24.79
CA THR A 145 12.70 -2.33 -25.06
C THR A 145 12.16 -1.44 -23.94
N ASN A 146 12.73 -0.26 -23.80
CA ASN A 146 12.32 0.79 -22.87
C ASN A 146 11.58 1.94 -23.59
N ASP A 147 10.91 1.67 -24.71
CA ASP A 147 10.24 2.69 -25.51
C ASP A 147 9.06 3.34 -24.75
N ALA A 148 8.79 4.62 -25.05
CA ALA A 148 7.68 5.37 -24.46
C ALA A 148 6.31 4.66 -24.61
N LYS A 149 6.11 3.88 -25.68
CA LYS A 149 4.89 3.07 -25.87
C LYS A 149 4.71 2.02 -24.77
N VAL A 150 5.80 1.37 -24.34
CA VAL A 150 5.78 0.32 -23.33
C VAL A 150 5.44 0.91 -21.96
N VAL A 151 6.02 2.06 -21.64
CA VAL A 151 5.68 2.84 -20.43
C VAL A 151 4.20 3.29 -20.46
N VAL A 152 3.66 3.66 -21.61
CA VAL A 152 2.24 4.06 -21.76
C VAL A 152 1.29 2.86 -21.62
N ASP A 153 1.63 1.70 -22.20
CA ASP A 153 0.84 0.48 -22.03
C ASP A 153 0.85 0.01 -20.56
N PHE A 154 1.95 0.21 -19.84
CA PHE A 154 2.06 0.01 -18.40
C PHE A 154 1.16 0.99 -17.60
N LEU A 155 1.16 2.28 -17.95
CA LEU A 155 0.33 3.31 -17.28
C LEU A 155 -1.19 3.11 -17.47
N LYS A 156 -1.65 2.22 -18.36
CA LYS A 156 -3.08 1.90 -18.53
C LYS A 156 -3.68 1.14 -17.34
N PHE A 157 -2.88 0.43 -16.56
CA PHE A 157 -3.35 -0.31 -15.38
C PHE A 157 -3.74 0.60 -14.22
N GLY A 158 -3.28 1.86 -14.22
CA GLY A 158 -3.75 2.91 -13.34
C GLY A 158 -3.07 4.23 -13.68
N VAL A 159 -3.85 5.25 -14.07
CA VAL A 159 -3.32 6.58 -14.42
C VAL A 159 -2.95 7.32 -13.12
N PRO A 160 -1.66 7.59 -12.84
CA PRO A 160 -1.25 8.32 -11.64
C PRO A 160 -1.57 9.81 -11.81
N LYS A 161 -1.65 10.55 -10.69
CA LYS A 161 -1.74 12.02 -10.76
C LYS A 161 -0.40 12.65 -11.12
N GLU A 162 0.69 12.10 -10.59
CA GLU A 162 2.04 12.55 -10.87
C GLU A 162 2.92 11.38 -11.31
N PHE A 163 3.59 11.56 -12.44
CA PHE A 163 4.62 10.65 -12.94
C PHE A 163 5.98 11.26 -12.64
N ILE A 164 6.85 10.52 -11.95
CA ILE A 164 8.20 10.97 -11.63
C ILE A 164 9.21 10.05 -12.31
N SER A 165 10.03 10.60 -13.19
CA SER A 165 11.13 9.86 -13.82
C SER A 165 12.46 10.50 -13.50
N ASP A 166 13.55 9.82 -13.80
CA ASP A 166 14.84 10.47 -13.97
C ASP A 166 14.90 11.27 -15.31
N GLN A 167 16.10 11.70 -15.68
CA GLN A 167 16.37 12.41 -16.94
C GLN A 167 16.56 11.48 -18.15
N GLY A 168 16.16 10.20 -18.05
CA GLY A 168 16.24 9.24 -19.13
C GLY A 168 15.49 9.73 -20.39
N SER A 169 16.13 9.64 -21.55
CA SER A 169 15.59 10.11 -22.85
C SER A 169 14.28 9.40 -23.25
N HIS A 170 14.07 8.18 -22.76
CA HIS A 170 12.85 7.41 -22.95
C HIS A 170 11.65 7.96 -22.17
N PHE A 171 11.88 8.71 -21.10
CA PHE A 171 10.86 9.49 -20.39
C PHE A 171 10.82 10.95 -20.86
N CYS A 172 11.98 11.56 -21.11
CA CYS A 172 12.12 12.97 -21.48
C CYS A 172 12.01 13.21 -22.99
N ASN A 173 10.87 12.86 -23.60
CA ASN A 173 10.61 13.10 -25.02
C ASN A 173 9.22 13.68 -25.32
N ARG A 174 9.07 14.26 -26.52
CA ARG A 174 7.86 14.98 -26.94
C ARG A 174 6.60 14.09 -27.01
N ALA A 175 6.76 12.81 -27.31
CA ALA A 175 5.65 11.86 -27.33
C ALA A 175 5.15 11.59 -25.90
N MET A 176 6.05 11.30 -24.96
CA MET A 176 5.73 11.13 -23.54
C MET A 176 5.06 12.37 -22.96
N ALA A 177 5.62 13.57 -23.18
CA ALA A 177 5.05 14.82 -22.68
C ALA A 177 3.62 15.05 -23.21
N SER A 178 3.38 14.84 -24.51
CA SER A 178 2.05 14.97 -25.12
C SER A 178 1.05 13.93 -24.56
N LEU A 179 1.52 12.72 -24.25
CA LEU A 179 0.69 11.65 -23.70
C LEU A 179 0.32 11.91 -22.23
N LEU A 180 1.30 12.25 -21.38
CA LEU A 180 1.05 12.58 -19.97
C LEU A 180 0.11 13.78 -19.86
N GLN A 181 0.29 14.81 -20.70
CA GLN A 181 -0.64 15.94 -20.79
C GLN A 181 -2.06 15.50 -21.19
N LYS A 182 -2.22 14.61 -22.17
CA LYS A 182 -3.52 14.07 -22.59
C LYS A 182 -4.24 13.30 -21.47
N TYR A 183 -3.49 12.59 -20.63
CA TYR A 183 -4.03 11.84 -19.49
C TYR A 183 -4.14 12.67 -18.21
N GLY A 184 -3.79 13.96 -18.23
CA GLY A 184 -3.84 14.84 -17.06
C GLY A 184 -2.78 14.53 -15.99
N VAL A 185 -1.70 13.83 -16.37
CA VAL A 185 -0.61 13.41 -15.48
C VAL A 185 0.47 14.48 -15.44
N ALA A 186 0.80 14.98 -14.26
CA ALA A 186 1.91 15.90 -14.10
C ALA A 186 3.25 15.13 -14.12
N HIS A 187 4.10 15.41 -15.12
CA HIS A 187 5.46 14.85 -15.17
C HIS A 187 6.41 15.70 -14.32
N ARG A 188 7.01 15.13 -13.27
CA ARG A 188 8.15 15.72 -12.58
C ARG A 188 9.41 14.95 -12.95
N ILE A 189 10.45 15.67 -13.37
CA ILE A 189 11.74 15.07 -13.65
C ILE A 189 12.59 15.20 -12.37
N ALA A 190 12.92 14.06 -11.76
CA ALA A 190 13.88 14.00 -10.67
C ALA A 190 15.26 14.41 -11.18
N THR A 191 15.92 15.30 -10.45
CA THR A 191 17.35 15.57 -10.68
C THR A 191 18.15 14.31 -10.39
N ALA A 192 19.10 13.98 -11.26
CA ALA A 192 20.06 12.92 -10.97
C ALA A 192 20.72 13.22 -9.63
N TYR A 193 20.69 12.24 -8.71
CA TYR A 193 21.09 12.38 -7.30
C TYR A 193 20.26 13.36 -6.45
N HIS A 194 18.99 13.03 -6.22
CA HIS A 194 18.25 13.51 -5.03
C HIS A 194 17.73 12.37 -4.14
N PRO A 195 18.55 11.85 -3.20
CA PRO A 195 18.24 10.66 -2.40
C PRO A 195 16.97 10.79 -1.54
N GLN A 196 16.54 12.00 -1.19
CA GLN A 196 15.31 12.20 -0.41
C GLN A 196 14.04 11.93 -1.23
N THR A 197 14.05 12.22 -2.54
CA THR A 197 12.92 11.92 -3.43
C THR A 197 12.99 10.48 -3.96
N ASN A 198 14.20 9.99 -4.27
CA ASN A 198 14.40 8.70 -4.92
C ASN A 198 14.66 7.52 -3.95
N GLY A 199 14.96 7.77 -2.68
CA GLY A 199 15.49 6.76 -1.76
C GLY A 199 14.62 5.53 -1.56
N GLN A 200 13.29 5.65 -1.65
CA GLN A 200 12.41 4.46 -1.57
C GLN A 200 12.54 3.58 -2.82
N ALA A 201 12.58 4.16 -4.01
CA ALA A 201 12.75 3.40 -5.25
C ALA A 201 14.15 2.79 -5.34
N GLU A 202 15.20 3.48 -4.88
CA GLU A 202 16.54 2.91 -4.77
C GLU A 202 16.61 1.71 -3.82
N VAL A 203 15.89 1.77 -2.68
CA VAL A 203 15.79 0.63 -1.74
C VAL A 203 15.04 -0.54 -2.38
N PHE A 204 13.88 -0.33 -2.99
CA PHE A 204 13.14 -1.38 -3.70
C PHE A 204 13.93 -1.96 -4.88
N ASN A 205 14.60 -1.12 -5.67
CA ASN A 205 15.47 -1.54 -6.76
C ASN A 205 16.61 -2.44 -6.25
N ARG A 206 17.19 -2.12 -5.09
CA ARG A 206 18.22 -2.95 -4.45
C ARG A 206 17.66 -4.29 -3.95
N GLU A 207 16.47 -4.30 -3.33
CA GLU A 207 15.81 -5.53 -2.85
C GLU A 207 15.42 -6.47 -4.00
N ILE A 208 14.90 -5.92 -5.10
CA ILE A 208 14.57 -6.68 -6.32
C ILE A 208 15.84 -7.23 -6.96
N LYS A 209 16.90 -6.42 -7.11
CA LYS A 209 18.20 -6.89 -7.63
C LYS A 209 18.78 -8.02 -6.78
N GLN A 210 18.76 -7.90 -5.45
CA GLN A 210 19.22 -8.96 -4.54
C GLN A 210 18.36 -10.23 -4.63
N THR A 211 17.05 -10.09 -4.77
CA THR A 211 16.11 -11.22 -4.91
C THR A 211 16.36 -11.97 -6.22
N LEU A 212 16.45 -11.25 -7.34
CA LEU A 212 16.75 -11.82 -8.66
C LEU A 212 18.14 -12.48 -8.68
N GLN A 213 19.17 -11.85 -8.10
CA GLN A 213 20.52 -12.43 -7.99
C GLN A 213 20.56 -13.74 -7.16
N LYS A 214 19.73 -13.85 -6.12
CA LYS A 214 19.58 -15.12 -5.37
C LYS A 214 18.88 -16.20 -6.19
N MET A 215 17.97 -15.84 -7.08
CA MET A 215 17.27 -16.76 -7.97
C MET A 215 18.12 -17.20 -9.18
N THR A 216 19.07 -16.38 -9.64
CA THR A 216 19.94 -16.67 -10.80
C THR A 216 21.31 -17.25 -10.46
N ASN A 217 21.54 -17.67 -9.21
CA ASN A 217 22.83 -18.20 -8.79
C ASN A 217 23.08 -19.62 -9.38
N PRO A 218 24.11 -19.86 -10.23
CA PRO A 218 24.16 -21.07 -11.07
C PRO A 218 24.48 -22.41 -10.37
N ASN A 219 24.72 -22.41 -9.06
CA ASN A 219 25.17 -23.61 -8.33
C ASN A 219 23.99 -24.48 -7.84
N ARG A 220 23.27 -25.07 -8.78
CA ARG A 220 22.77 -26.44 -8.63
C ARG A 220 23.47 -27.32 -9.66
N LYS A 221 24.47 -28.07 -9.18
CA LYS A 221 24.81 -29.36 -9.78
C LYS A 221 23.74 -30.37 -9.36
N ASP A 222 23.60 -31.38 -10.21
CA ASP A 222 22.70 -32.54 -10.13
C ASP A 222 21.20 -32.22 -10.37
#